data_AF-A0A8J4Y3A4-F1
#
_entry.id   AF-A0A8J4Y3A4-F1
#
_cell.length_a   1.000
_cell.length_b   1.000
_cell.length_c   1.000
_cell.angle_alpha   90.00
_cell.angle_beta   90.00
_cell.angle_gamma   90.00
#
_symmetry.space_group_name_H-M   'P 1'
#
loop_
_entity.id
_entity.type
_entity.pdbx_description
1 polymer ?
#
loop_
_entity_poly.entity_id
_entity_poly.type
_entity_poly.pdbx_seq_one_letter_code
_entity_poly.pdbx_strand_id
1 'polypeptide(L)'
;MKYLGFLRRLEAPMVSPPGVLLTAGRGGWRRTMTRSSLRFLAHHFPCSQTEMLHNLCGTSWSAEPTRSYHQRAYEKHLVTEESAVDFSSTNGIIQPTSHAEMIKQYFDVSRTTAYRMLEKDKRLRECDVYTLSRNMNTLQENCVNPTDVRKFMALLYRHSLTTEHNIAAMKELGLNNLTAEHLIQSARIFKSSVALIKRWGLLPADHDPIETLTSLGVPDHVIDNVELSDIDNQTLAQVHQELSRVFLSWRLNCDREEVHKLQQRYKLNKKSMKLQQKVLTQLEHEWNIHIPKIQQNGYLLGCSPVNVAFIDTEVNQIAGVSVKEYALMTPRILTIPYHQLLQVDSVLSKLQLSQESLKCLPRICTLHPDTLQERINHLQQIPEFVALQSHPRMLQLIYYHKKTTIVNVQRNLVTLRKLGFTEEQLVAGLDVVLYSPELLADQLAQLPQRPQVQPFSLFKSDINVLQMLLYFMEKNVSVMR
;
A
#
# COMPACT_ATOMS: atom_id res chain seq x y z
N MET A 1 -51.38 38.38 15.53
CA MET A 1 -51.20 37.66 14.25
C MET A 1 -50.57 36.32 14.62
N LYS A 2 -51.21 35.15 14.57
CA LYS A 2 -51.95 34.47 13.47
C LYS A 2 -51.03 34.25 12.25
N TYR A 3 -50.62 33.04 11.86
CA TYR A 3 -50.96 31.69 12.37
C TYR A 3 -49.72 30.78 12.55
N LEU A 4 -49.79 29.92 13.58
CA LEU A 4 -48.98 28.70 13.75
C LEU A 4 -49.98 27.55 13.97
N GLY A 5 -49.85 26.44 13.24
CA GLY A 5 -50.73 25.28 13.39
C GLY A 5 -50.81 24.40 12.14
N PHE A 6 -51.28 23.16 12.32
CA PHE A 6 -51.32 22.06 11.34
C PHE A 6 -49.91 21.59 10.90
N LEU A 7 -49.51 20.31 11.04
CA LEU A 7 -50.20 19.09 11.50
C LEU A 7 -49.36 18.27 12.51
N ARG A 8 -50.04 17.69 13.51
CA ARG A 8 -49.56 16.57 14.34
C ARG A 8 -50.75 15.66 14.65
N ARG A 9 -50.90 14.55 13.92
CA ARG A 9 -51.66 13.34 14.31
C ARG A 9 -51.56 12.28 13.22
N LEU A 10 -51.86 11.03 13.62
CA LEU A 10 -51.57 9.79 12.89
C LEU A 10 -50.05 9.50 12.85
N GLU A 11 -49.54 8.29 13.11
CA GLU A 11 -50.20 6.99 13.35
C GLU A 11 -49.78 6.34 14.69
N ALA A 12 -50.44 5.24 15.05
CA ALA A 12 -50.15 4.38 16.21
C ALA A 12 -49.88 2.94 15.72
N PRO A 13 -49.22 2.07 16.51
CA PRO A 13 -48.58 0.87 15.95
C PRO A 13 -49.52 -0.32 15.72
N MET A 14 -49.27 -1.06 14.63
CA MET A 14 -49.59 -2.49 14.52
C MET A 14 -48.29 -3.28 14.76
N VAL A 15 -48.19 -4.18 15.74
CA VAL A 15 -48.93 -5.43 15.94
C VAL A 15 -48.61 -6.45 14.84
N SER A 16 -47.77 -7.42 15.21
CA SER A 16 -47.28 -8.51 14.35
C SER A 16 -48.17 -9.76 14.42
N PRO A 17 -48.47 -10.44 13.30
CA PRO A 17 -49.04 -11.78 13.29
C PRO A 17 -47.95 -12.88 13.44
N PRO A 18 -48.32 -14.12 13.82
CA PRO A 18 -47.37 -15.11 14.34
C PRO A 18 -46.66 -15.96 13.27
N GLY A 19 -45.44 -16.41 13.60
CA GLY A 19 -44.71 -17.41 12.82
C GLY A 19 -45.24 -18.83 13.03
N VAL A 20 -45.51 -19.55 11.94
CA VAL A 20 -45.99 -20.94 11.98
C VAL A 20 -44.81 -21.92 12.04
N LEU A 21 -44.88 -22.86 12.99
CA LEU A 21 -44.01 -24.03 13.07
C LEU A 21 -44.37 -25.03 11.96
N LEU A 22 -43.38 -25.43 11.15
CA LEU A 22 -43.42 -26.71 10.43
C LEU A 22 -42.10 -27.46 10.59
N THR A 23 -42.21 -28.78 10.66
CA THR A 23 -41.17 -29.69 11.15
C THR A 23 -40.74 -30.71 10.12
N ALA A 24 -39.46 -31.13 10.23
CA ALA A 24 -38.89 -32.37 9.73
C ALA A 24 -38.73 -32.53 8.19
N GLY A 25 -37.65 -33.25 7.83
CA GLY A 25 -37.29 -33.58 6.46
C GLY A 25 -35.89 -34.21 6.39
N ARG A 26 -35.80 -35.53 6.57
CA ARG A 26 -34.52 -36.26 6.51
C ARG A 26 -34.21 -36.68 5.06
N GLY A 27 -32.96 -36.49 4.61
CA GLY A 27 -32.47 -37.03 3.34
C GLY A 27 -31.17 -36.37 2.89
N GLY A 28 -30.02 -37.04 2.75
CA GLY A 28 -29.73 -38.45 3.03
C GLY A 28 -29.00 -39.21 1.92
N TRP A 29 -28.35 -38.54 0.96
CA TRP A 29 -27.66 -39.21 -0.15
C TRP A 29 -26.15 -38.96 -0.14
N ARG A 30 -25.40 -39.96 0.34
CA ARG A 30 -24.02 -40.17 -0.11
C ARG A 30 -24.06 -40.95 -1.42
N ARG A 31 -23.31 -40.53 -2.44
CA ARG A 31 -22.71 -41.46 -3.41
C ARG A 31 -21.35 -40.96 -3.87
N THR A 32 -20.36 -41.83 -3.71
CA THR A 32 -19.02 -41.71 -4.28
C THR A 32 -19.05 -41.97 -5.77
N MET A 33 -18.25 -41.25 -6.55
CA MET A 33 -17.68 -41.78 -7.79
C MET A 33 -16.19 -41.40 -7.90
N THR A 34 -15.46 -42.19 -8.68
CA THR A 34 -14.00 -42.35 -8.60
C THR A 34 -13.29 -41.90 -9.87
N ARG A 35 -11.95 -41.81 -9.79
CA ARG A 35 -11.07 -41.53 -10.93
C ARG A 35 -11.07 -42.67 -11.94
N SER A 36 -11.75 -42.51 -13.08
CA SER A 36 -11.39 -43.11 -14.37
C SER A 36 -12.24 -42.50 -15.50
N SER A 37 -11.74 -42.60 -16.74
CA SER A 37 -12.32 -42.00 -17.97
C SER A 37 -12.25 -40.45 -18.01
N LEU A 38 -11.80 -39.80 -19.09
CA LEU A 38 -11.40 -40.27 -20.42
C LEU A 38 -10.13 -39.54 -20.93
N ARG A 39 -9.37 -40.20 -21.81
CA ARG A 39 -8.42 -39.58 -22.76
C ARG A 39 -9.21 -39.12 -24.00
N PHE A 40 -8.53 -38.49 -24.97
CA PHE A 40 -9.04 -37.72 -26.14
C PHE A 40 -9.17 -36.21 -25.79
N LEU A 41 -8.60 -35.26 -26.54
CA LEU A 41 -7.74 -35.31 -27.74
C LEU A 41 -6.55 -34.33 -27.60
N ALA A 42 -5.41 -34.68 -28.19
CA ALA A 42 -4.30 -33.76 -28.42
C ALA A 42 -3.63 -34.08 -29.76
N HIS A 43 -4.00 -33.34 -30.81
CA HIS A 43 -3.30 -33.29 -32.10
C HIS A 43 -3.69 -32.02 -32.84
N HIS A 44 -2.75 -31.09 -33.01
CA HIS A 44 -2.37 -30.53 -34.31
C HIS A 44 -0.93 -29.99 -34.20
N PHE A 45 -0.11 -30.35 -35.17
CA PHE A 45 1.35 -30.12 -35.29
C PHE A 45 1.59 -28.99 -36.33
N PRO A 46 2.84 -28.60 -36.72
CA PRO A 46 4.17 -29.13 -36.33
C PRO A 46 5.21 -28.07 -35.91
N CYS A 47 6.43 -28.56 -35.61
CA CYS A 47 7.69 -27.80 -35.65
C CYS A 47 8.72 -28.58 -36.47
N SER A 48 9.53 -27.89 -37.28
CA SER A 48 10.73 -28.35 -38.01
C SER A 48 11.61 -27.11 -38.26
N GLN A 49 12.88 -27.04 -37.88
CA GLN A 49 14.05 -27.76 -38.44
C GLN A 49 14.28 -27.42 -39.94
N THR A 50 15.50 -27.15 -40.43
CA THR A 50 16.84 -27.60 -39.97
C THR A 50 17.95 -26.56 -40.24
N GLU A 51 19.17 -26.81 -39.75
CA GLU A 51 20.40 -26.00 -39.95
C GLU A 51 21.15 -26.28 -41.29
N MET A 52 22.36 -25.70 -41.43
CA MET A 52 23.44 -25.90 -42.43
C MET A 52 23.51 -24.88 -43.60
N LEU A 53 24.68 -24.42 -44.08
CA LEU A 53 26.08 -24.41 -43.57
C LEU A 53 26.95 -23.41 -44.40
N HIS A 54 28.17 -23.11 -43.92
CA HIS A 54 29.34 -22.59 -44.69
C HIS A 54 29.29 -21.14 -45.29
N ASN A 55 30.42 -20.40 -45.49
CA ASN A 55 31.74 -20.36 -44.82
C ASN A 55 32.57 -19.13 -45.32
N LEU A 56 33.74 -18.83 -44.70
CA LEU A 56 34.86 -17.95 -45.18
C LEU A 56 34.56 -16.43 -45.26
N CYS A 57 35.45 -15.45 -44.99
CA CYS A 57 36.85 -15.35 -44.48
C CYS A 57 36.90 -14.24 -43.38
N GLY A 58 37.94 -14.02 -42.55
CA GLY A 58 39.21 -14.74 -42.36
C GLY A 58 40.49 -13.89 -42.56
N THR A 59 40.97 -13.16 -41.55
CA THR A 59 42.39 -12.71 -41.45
C THR A 59 42.80 -12.17 -40.06
N SER A 60 44.09 -12.31 -39.73
CA SER A 60 44.81 -11.72 -38.56
C SER A 60 45.17 -10.23 -38.78
N TRP A 61 45.52 -9.41 -37.79
CA TRP A 61 45.84 -9.61 -36.35
C TRP A 61 45.33 -8.37 -35.52
N SER A 62 45.73 -8.01 -34.29
CA SER A 62 46.87 -8.32 -33.40
C SER A 62 46.45 -8.34 -31.90
N ALA A 63 47.12 -7.64 -30.97
CA ALA A 63 46.76 -7.58 -29.55
C ALA A 63 47.19 -6.29 -28.81
N GLU A 64 46.27 -5.67 -28.07
CA GLU A 64 46.56 -4.91 -26.83
C GLU A 64 45.28 -4.78 -25.98
N PRO A 65 45.28 -5.09 -24.66
CA PRO A 65 44.07 -5.03 -23.84
C PRO A 65 43.83 -3.61 -23.29
N THR A 66 42.91 -2.86 -23.89
CA THR A 66 42.46 -1.56 -23.37
C THR A 66 41.84 -1.70 -21.98
N ARG A 67 42.54 -1.16 -20.96
CA ARG A 67 42.07 -1.11 -19.55
C ARG A 67 40.72 -0.41 -19.46
N SER A 68 39.73 -1.08 -18.85
CA SER A 68 38.36 -0.54 -18.78
C SER A 68 38.24 0.62 -17.78
N TYR A 69 37.23 1.46 -18.01
CA TYR A 69 36.94 2.65 -17.20
C TYR A 69 36.78 2.35 -15.70
N HIS A 70 36.22 1.19 -15.36
CA HIS A 70 36.00 0.76 -13.97
C HIS A 70 37.30 0.51 -13.18
N GLN A 71 38.42 0.24 -13.86
CA GLN A 71 39.69 -0.06 -13.19
C GLN A 71 40.43 1.19 -12.68
N ARG A 72 39.89 2.40 -12.92
CA ARG A 72 40.44 3.67 -12.39
C ARG A 72 39.73 4.19 -11.13
N ALA A 73 38.67 3.52 -10.69
CA ALA A 73 37.79 3.98 -9.60
C ALA A 73 38.15 3.42 -8.21
N TYR A 74 39.14 2.54 -8.10
CA TYR A 74 39.42 1.75 -6.88
C TYR A 74 40.75 2.08 -6.18
N GLU A 75 41.51 3.06 -6.66
CA GLU A 75 42.80 3.47 -6.07
C GLU A 75 42.75 4.91 -5.54
N LYS A 76 41.94 5.16 -4.51
CA LYS A 76 42.11 6.34 -3.65
C LYS A 76 41.46 6.18 -2.27
N HIS A 77 42.21 6.62 -1.26
CA HIS A 77 41.86 6.74 0.16
C HIS A 77 41.71 5.44 0.97
N LEU A 78 42.78 5.16 1.71
CA LEU A 78 42.83 4.38 2.94
C LEU A 78 43.46 5.30 4.01
N VAL A 79 43.09 5.17 5.28
CA VAL A 79 43.54 6.01 6.43
C VAL A 79 42.95 7.45 6.38
N THR A 80 42.39 8.04 7.44
CA THR A 80 42.43 7.75 8.90
C THR A 80 41.03 7.67 9.53
N GLU A 81 40.96 7.27 10.80
CA GLU A 81 39.75 7.04 11.59
C GLU A 81 39.11 8.34 12.13
N GLU A 82 37.77 8.41 12.16
CA GLU A 82 37.00 8.57 13.41
C GLU A 82 35.52 8.17 13.19
N SER A 83 34.76 7.93 14.27
CA SER A 83 33.54 7.11 14.21
C SER A 83 32.25 7.86 13.83
N ALA A 84 31.77 7.63 12.60
CA ALA A 84 30.36 7.83 12.22
C ALA A 84 29.85 6.58 11.49
N VAL A 85 28.62 6.15 11.79
CA VAL A 85 27.99 4.98 11.11
C VAL A 85 27.38 5.44 9.79
N ASP A 86 28.22 5.52 8.76
CA ASP A 86 27.80 5.85 7.40
C ASP A 86 27.00 4.69 6.79
N PHE A 87 25.74 4.95 6.47
CA PHE A 87 24.81 3.97 5.88
C PHE A 87 24.94 3.85 4.35
N SER A 88 25.80 4.64 3.70
CA SER A 88 25.82 4.79 2.23
C SER A 88 26.58 3.70 1.46
N SER A 89 27.53 2.98 2.07
CA SER A 89 28.24 1.89 1.38
C SER A 89 28.77 0.79 2.28
N THR A 90 28.22 -0.43 2.15
CA THR A 90 28.94 -1.74 2.13
C THR A 90 27.95 -2.93 2.12
N ASN A 91 27.25 -3.14 1.01
CA ASN A 91 26.90 -4.49 0.53
C ASN A 91 26.38 -4.40 -0.91
N GLY A 92 26.92 -5.25 -1.78
CA GLY A 92 26.42 -5.37 -3.14
C GLY A 92 25.07 -6.10 -3.14
N ILE A 93 23.96 -5.35 -3.07
CA ILE A 93 22.61 -5.89 -3.20
C ILE A 93 22.39 -6.32 -4.66
N ILE A 94 22.93 -7.49 -5.01
CA ILE A 94 22.61 -8.21 -6.23
C ILE A 94 21.11 -8.47 -6.21
N GLN A 95 20.36 -7.82 -7.10
CA GLN A 95 18.95 -8.15 -7.30
C GLN A 95 18.88 -9.36 -8.25
N PRO A 96 18.49 -10.55 -7.75
CA PRO A 96 18.49 -11.76 -8.56
C PRO A 96 17.39 -11.67 -9.62
N THR A 97 17.68 -12.08 -10.87
CA THR A 97 16.74 -11.92 -11.99
C THR A 97 15.56 -12.92 -11.93
N SER A 98 15.70 -13.98 -11.12
CA SER A 98 14.69 -15.02 -10.95
C SER A 98 14.68 -15.60 -9.54
N HIS A 99 13.53 -16.15 -9.14
CA HIS A 99 13.36 -16.87 -7.86
C HIS A 99 14.37 -18.01 -7.65
N ALA A 100 14.80 -18.67 -8.73
CA ALA A 100 15.72 -19.80 -8.66
C ALA A 100 17.17 -19.36 -8.43
N GLU A 101 17.57 -18.21 -8.97
CA GLU A 101 18.87 -17.58 -8.69
C GLU A 101 18.91 -17.02 -7.27
N MET A 102 17.82 -16.37 -6.84
CA MET A 102 17.61 -15.90 -5.47
C MET A 102 17.83 -17.04 -4.46
N ILE A 103 17.12 -18.16 -4.63
CA ILE A 103 17.25 -19.32 -3.73
C ILE A 103 18.62 -20.00 -3.85
N LYS A 104 19.22 -20.08 -5.05
CA LYS A 104 20.61 -20.56 -5.21
C LYS A 104 21.58 -19.73 -4.37
N GLN A 105 21.52 -18.41 -4.51
CA GLN A 105 22.48 -17.47 -3.92
C GLN A 105 22.36 -17.40 -2.40
N TYR A 106 21.15 -17.23 -1.86
CA TYR A 106 20.95 -17.02 -0.43
C TYR A 106 21.08 -18.29 0.43
N PHE A 107 20.96 -19.49 -0.16
CA PHE A 107 21.00 -20.76 0.59
C PHE A 107 22.15 -21.70 0.19
N ASP A 108 23.04 -21.25 -0.70
CA ASP A 108 24.10 -22.04 -1.34
C ASP A 108 23.62 -23.44 -1.80
N VAL A 109 22.66 -23.43 -2.74
CA VAL A 109 22.06 -24.67 -3.28
C VAL A 109 22.17 -24.76 -4.79
N SER A 110 22.35 -25.99 -5.29
CA SER A 110 22.33 -26.25 -6.73
C SER A 110 21.01 -25.78 -7.37
N ARG A 111 21.07 -25.30 -8.63
CA ARG A 111 19.90 -24.75 -9.36
C ARG A 111 18.71 -25.74 -9.38
N THR A 112 18.99 -27.03 -9.52
CA THR A 112 17.98 -28.11 -9.45
C THR A 112 17.30 -28.20 -8.07
N THR A 113 18.04 -27.95 -6.99
CA THR A 113 17.49 -27.89 -5.62
C THR A 113 16.64 -26.65 -5.42
N ALA A 114 17.06 -25.50 -5.98
CA ALA A 114 16.26 -24.27 -5.95
C ALA A 114 14.91 -24.43 -6.66
N TYR A 115 14.89 -25.06 -7.86
CA TYR A 115 13.62 -25.38 -8.53
C TYR A 115 12.74 -26.33 -7.72
N ARG A 116 13.29 -27.40 -7.13
CA ARG A 116 12.53 -28.31 -6.23
C ARG A 116 11.93 -27.60 -5.01
N MET A 117 12.57 -26.55 -4.49
CA MET A 117 12.02 -25.71 -3.43
C MET A 117 10.84 -24.86 -3.92
N LEU A 118 10.91 -24.30 -5.13
CA LEU A 118 9.82 -23.56 -5.80
C LEU A 118 8.67 -24.45 -6.30
N GLU A 119 8.91 -25.75 -6.45
CA GLU A 119 7.88 -26.77 -6.69
C GLU A 119 7.15 -27.15 -5.39
N LYS A 120 7.86 -27.18 -4.26
CA LYS A 120 7.30 -27.60 -2.97
C LYS A 120 6.43 -26.55 -2.27
N ASP A 121 6.74 -25.25 -2.38
CA ASP A 121 5.89 -24.18 -1.83
C ASP A 121 5.48 -23.18 -2.92
N LYS A 122 4.21 -23.27 -3.34
CA LYS A 122 3.60 -22.39 -4.35
C LYS A 122 3.77 -20.90 -4.02
N ARG A 123 3.73 -20.53 -2.74
CA ARG A 123 3.81 -19.13 -2.28
C ARG A 123 5.15 -18.48 -2.57
N LEU A 124 6.24 -19.26 -2.62
CA LEU A 124 7.55 -18.75 -3.03
C LEU A 124 7.60 -18.39 -4.52
N ARG A 125 6.71 -18.96 -5.34
CA ARG A 125 6.59 -18.68 -6.78
C ARG A 125 5.61 -17.55 -7.08
N GLU A 126 4.56 -17.43 -6.26
CA GLU A 126 3.54 -16.38 -6.37
C GLU A 126 3.96 -15.05 -5.74
N CYS A 127 4.90 -15.07 -4.78
CA CYS A 127 5.51 -13.87 -4.22
C CYS A 127 6.54 -13.27 -5.19
N ASP A 128 6.59 -11.95 -5.26
CA ASP A 128 7.56 -11.20 -6.07
C ASP A 128 9.02 -11.39 -5.57
N VAL A 129 9.97 -11.38 -6.50
CA VAL A 129 11.41 -11.60 -6.25
C VAL A 129 12.02 -10.48 -5.40
N TYR A 130 11.59 -9.22 -5.58
CA TYR A 130 12.05 -8.09 -4.76
C TYR A 130 11.62 -8.27 -3.30
N THR A 131 10.37 -8.66 -3.07
CA THR A 131 9.80 -8.91 -1.73
C THR A 131 10.50 -10.05 -1.01
N LEU A 132 10.79 -11.16 -1.71
CA LEU A 132 11.54 -12.29 -1.16
C LEU A 132 12.98 -11.89 -0.80
N SER A 133 13.65 -11.18 -1.71
CA SER A 133 15.05 -10.74 -1.53
C SER A 133 15.17 -9.69 -0.41
N ARG A 134 14.24 -8.73 -0.32
CA ARG A 134 14.19 -7.74 0.77
C ARG A 134 14.00 -8.41 2.13
N ASN A 135 13.09 -9.38 2.25
CA ASN A 135 12.95 -10.15 3.49
C ASN A 135 14.24 -10.89 3.84
N MET A 136 14.91 -11.49 2.86
CA MET A 136 16.15 -12.23 3.10
C MET A 136 17.30 -11.32 3.56
N ASN A 137 17.48 -10.15 2.93
CA ASN A 137 18.43 -9.14 3.39
C ASN A 137 18.11 -8.68 4.82
N THR A 138 16.85 -8.32 5.11
CA THR A 138 16.41 -7.89 6.45
C THR A 138 16.70 -8.95 7.52
N LEU A 139 16.64 -10.24 7.18
CA LEU A 139 16.98 -11.36 8.06
C LEU A 139 18.51 -11.47 8.27
N GLN A 140 19.31 -11.36 7.19
CA GLN A 140 20.77 -11.44 7.27
C GLN A 140 21.41 -10.24 7.97
N GLU A 141 20.94 -9.02 7.68
CA GLU A 141 21.28 -7.77 8.39
C GLU A 141 21.05 -7.89 9.90
N ASN A 142 20.11 -8.75 10.31
CA ASN A 142 19.78 -9.00 11.70
C ASN A 142 20.40 -10.28 12.28
N CYS A 143 21.40 -10.84 11.59
CA CYS A 143 22.20 -12.02 11.97
C CYS A 143 21.42 -13.36 11.96
N VAL A 144 20.26 -13.42 11.29
CA VAL A 144 19.48 -14.67 11.19
C VAL A 144 20.12 -15.59 10.16
N ASN A 145 20.57 -16.77 10.58
CA ASN A 145 21.29 -17.73 9.74
C ASN A 145 20.41 -18.21 8.54
N PRO A 146 20.88 -18.07 7.28
CA PRO A 146 20.16 -18.56 6.10
C PRO A 146 19.78 -20.04 6.15
N THR A 147 20.60 -20.89 6.76
CA THR A 147 20.31 -22.34 6.87
C THR A 147 19.12 -22.63 7.81
N ASP A 148 18.81 -21.72 8.74
CA ASP A 148 17.60 -21.77 9.56
C ASP A 148 16.40 -21.14 8.85
N VAL A 149 16.59 -20.03 8.12
CA VAL A 149 15.53 -19.47 7.25
C VAL A 149 15.05 -20.50 6.22
N ARG A 150 15.95 -21.38 5.74
CA ARG A 150 15.60 -22.51 4.86
C ARG A 150 14.65 -23.53 5.50
N LYS A 151 14.67 -23.70 6.83
CA LYS A 151 13.70 -24.53 7.58
C LYS A 151 12.34 -23.82 7.68
N PHE A 152 12.35 -22.50 7.66
CA PHE A 152 11.21 -21.62 7.91
C PHE A 152 10.94 -20.64 6.75
N MET A 153 10.87 -21.14 5.51
CA MET A 153 10.68 -20.34 4.28
C MET A 153 9.47 -19.38 4.31
N ALA A 154 8.52 -19.59 5.23
CA ALA A 154 7.41 -18.68 5.51
C ALA A 154 7.81 -17.30 6.06
N LEU A 155 9.09 -17.08 6.37
CA LEU A 155 9.64 -15.74 6.62
C LEU A 155 9.83 -14.94 5.32
N LEU A 156 10.12 -15.58 4.18
CA LEU A 156 10.45 -14.86 2.94
C LEU A 156 9.23 -14.21 2.27
N TYR A 157 8.09 -14.90 2.24
CA TYR A 157 6.82 -14.36 1.72
C TYR A 157 5.94 -13.74 2.83
N ARG A 158 6.52 -13.45 4.00
CA ARG A 158 5.90 -12.54 4.97
C ARG A 158 5.95 -11.12 4.41
N HIS A 159 4.96 -10.29 4.72
CA HIS A 159 5.01 -8.87 4.34
C HIS A 159 6.24 -8.22 4.98
N SER A 160 7.17 -7.70 4.16
CA SER A 160 8.52 -7.25 4.57
C SER A 160 8.53 -6.34 5.79
N LEU A 161 7.73 -5.28 5.76
CA LEU A 161 7.51 -4.34 6.86
C LEU A 161 7.07 -5.00 8.20
N THR A 162 6.39 -6.15 8.15
CA THR A 162 6.03 -6.92 9.35
C THR A 162 7.22 -7.72 9.87
N THR A 163 8.08 -8.24 9.00
CA THR A 163 9.37 -8.84 9.36
C THR A 163 10.27 -7.79 10.02
N GLU A 164 10.41 -6.62 9.37
CA GLU A 164 11.19 -5.45 9.80
C GLU A 164 10.80 -4.98 11.21
N HIS A 165 9.51 -4.66 11.45
CA HIS A 165 9.06 -4.26 12.79
C HIS A 165 9.08 -5.40 13.82
N ASN A 166 8.79 -6.66 13.47
CA ASN A 166 8.85 -7.75 14.45
C ASN A 166 10.28 -7.98 14.96
N ILE A 167 11.29 -7.93 14.08
CA ILE A 167 12.70 -8.06 14.46
C ILE A 167 13.11 -6.89 15.35
N ALA A 168 12.84 -5.66 14.92
CA ALA A 168 13.20 -4.46 15.68
C ALA A 168 12.50 -4.40 17.04
N ALA A 169 11.21 -4.78 17.12
CA ALA A 169 10.45 -4.79 18.37
C ALA A 169 10.91 -5.89 19.34
N MET A 170 11.46 -7.01 18.84
CA MET A 170 12.07 -8.03 19.70
C MET A 170 13.45 -7.57 20.20
N LYS A 171 14.28 -6.99 19.33
CA LYS A 171 15.61 -6.47 19.72
C LYS A 171 15.54 -5.27 20.67
N GLU A 172 14.58 -4.35 20.50
CA GLU A 172 14.47 -3.18 21.40
C GLU A 172 14.00 -3.54 22.81
N LEU A 173 13.36 -4.70 22.99
CA LEU A 173 12.98 -5.30 24.27
C LEU A 173 14.03 -6.33 24.76
N GLY A 174 15.29 -6.21 24.34
CA GLY A 174 16.40 -7.04 24.83
C GLY A 174 16.60 -8.42 24.19
N LEU A 175 15.68 -8.91 23.32
CA LEU A 175 15.84 -10.21 22.65
C LEU A 175 16.83 -10.09 21.47
N ASN A 176 18.13 -10.03 21.78
CA ASN A 176 19.19 -9.82 20.78
C ASN A 176 19.46 -11.04 19.89
N ASN A 177 19.45 -12.25 20.46
CA ASN A 177 19.83 -13.50 19.80
C ASN A 177 18.63 -14.15 19.06
N LEU A 178 18.23 -13.57 17.93
CA LEU A 178 17.05 -13.99 17.18
C LEU A 178 17.34 -15.07 16.13
N THR A 179 16.71 -16.24 16.30
CA THR A 179 16.70 -17.31 15.30
C THR A 179 15.51 -17.18 14.36
N ALA A 180 15.55 -17.86 13.20
CA ALA A 180 14.39 -17.94 12.30
C ALA A 180 13.16 -18.54 12.99
N GLU A 181 13.36 -19.47 13.94
CA GLU A 181 12.27 -20.02 14.75
C GLU A 181 11.66 -18.96 15.68
N HIS A 182 12.48 -18.12 16.34
CA HIS A 182 11.97 -17.03 17.19
C HIS A 182 11.10 -16.05 16.37
N LEU A 183 11.43 -15.80 15.10
CA LEU A 183 10.66 -14.92 14.22
C LEU A 183 9.36 -15.56 13.70
N ILE A 184 9.32 -16.88 13.52
CA ILE A 184 8.06 -17.63 13.31
C ILE A 184 7.20 -17.62 14.58
N GLN A 185 7.79 -17.93 15.73
CA GLN A 185 7.12 -17.99 17.04
C GLN A 185 6.91 -16.61 17.69
N SER A 186 7.25 -15.50 17.04
CA SER A 186 7.15 -14.13 17.59
C SER A 186 5.78 -13.83 18.21
N ALA A 187 4.68 -14.22 17.57
CA ALA A 187 3.32 -14.04 18.10
C ALA A 187 2.97 -14.91 19.33
N ARG A 188 3.80 -15.92 19.66
CA ARG A 188 3.76 -16.70 20.92
C ARG A 188 4.67 -16.06 21.97
N ILE A 189 5.89 -15.64 21.58
CA ILE A 189 6.83 -14.96 22.47
C ILE A 189 6.20 -13.68 23.04
N PHE A 190 5.61 -12.83 22.20
CA PHE A 190 4.86 -11.64 22.64
C PHE A 190 3.66 -11.93 23.56
N LYS A 191 3.12 -13.16 23.57
CA LYS A 191 2.04 -13.59 24.49
C LYS A 191 2.55 -14.30 25.75
N SER A 192 3.86 -14.47 25.90
CA SER A 192 4.49 -15.12 27.05
C SER A 192 4.82 -14.07 28.11
N SER A 193 4.80 -14.44 29.39
CA SER A 193 5.21 -13.53 30.47
C SER A 193 6.72 -13.29 30.46
N VAL A 194 7.16 -12.13 30.95
CA VAL A 194 8.59 -11.78 30.98
C VAL A 194 9.40 -12.80 31.80
N ALA A 195 8.89 -13.28 32.94
CA ALA A 195 9.51 -14.36 33.71
C ALA A 195 9.69 -15.67 32.92
N LEU A 196 8.73 -16.01 32.04
CA LEU A 196 8.82 -17.21 31.21
C LEU A 196 9.88 -17.04 30.10
N ILE A 197 10.01 -15.84 29.55
CA ILE A 197 11.00 -15.51 28.51
C ILE A 197 12.42 -15.46 29.11
N LYS A 198 12.59 -14.89 30.31
CA LYS A 198 13.81 -14.99 31.13
C LYS A 198 14.16 -16.45 31.42
N ARG A 199 13.20 -17.27 31.85
CA ARG A 199 13.38 -18.71 32.10
C ARG A 199 13.75 -19.52 30.84
N TRP A 200 13.38 -19.06 29.65
CA TRP A 200 13.82 -19.66 28.38
C TRP A 200 15.23 -19.21 27.94
N GLY A 201 15.89 -18.31 28.68
CA GLY A 201 17.21 -17.77 28.31
C GLY A 201 17.17 -16.84 27.09
N LEU A 202 15.99 -16.35 26.70
CA LEU A 202 15.82 -15.41 25.59
C LEU A 202 16.04 -13.94 26.00
N LEU A 203 16.10 -13.69 27.31
CA LEU A 203 16.22 -12.37 27.93
C LEU A 203 17.08 -12.49 29.20
N PRO A 204 17.98 -11.54 29.51
CA PRO A 204 18.72 -11.53 30.77
C PRO A 204 17.79 -11.49 31.99
N ALA A 205 18.20 -12.09 33.10
CA ALA A 205 17.37 -12.16 34.32
C ALA A 205 17.15 -10.77 34.95
N ASP A 206 18.17 -9.93 34.82
CA ASP A 206 18.37 -8.57 35.31
C ASP A 206 17.90 -7.48 34.32
N HIS A 207 17.52 -7.83 33.09
CA HIS A 207 17.09 -6.82 32.11
C HIS A 207 15.80 -6.10 32.52
N ASP A 208 15.86 -4.77 32.49
CA ASP A 208 14.74 -3.86 32.67
C ASP A 208 14.24 -3.33 31.30
N PRO A 209 12.98 -3.62 30.90
CA PRO A 209 12.37 -3.04 29.71
C PRO A 209 12.33 -1.50 29.66
N ILE A 210 12.50 -0.81 30.78
CA ILE A 210 12.54 0.67 30.82
C ILE A 210 13.77 1.22 30.07
N GLU A 211 14.88 0.48 30.01
CA GLU A 211 16.08 0.81 29.20
C GLU A 211 15.73 1.12 27.74
N THR A 212 14.65 0.53 27.22
CA THR A 212 14.14 0.81 25.86
C THR A 212 13.82 2.30 25.68
N LEU A 213 13.20 2.95 26.67
CA LEU A 213 12.82 4.38 26.62
C LEU A 213 14.05 5.29 26.72
N THR A 214 14.97 4.99 27.62
CA THR A 214 16.27 5.69 27.72
C THR A 214 17.02 5.61 26.38
N SER A 215 17.05 4.42 25.76
CA SER A 215 17.67 4.21 24.43
C SER A 215 16.96 4.88 23.25
N LEU A 216 15.77 5.48 23.48
CA LEU A 216 15.01 6.28 22.52
C LEU A 216 15.17 7.79 22.76
N GLY A 217 15.88 8.21 23.81
CA GLY A 217 16.02 9.61 24.21
C GLY A 217 14.78 10.18 24.90
N VAL A 218 13.93 9.33 25.49
CA VAL A 218 12.81 9.78 26.32
C VAL A 218 13.37 10.38 27.62
N PRO A 219 12.97 11.60 28.03
CA PRO A 219 13.50 12.25 29.24
C PRO A 219 13.15 11.50 30.52
N ASP A 220 14.04 11.55 31.51
CA ASP A 220 13.91 10.84 32.79
C ASP A 220 12.59 11.17 33.49
N HIS A 221 12.17 12.44 33.55
CA HIS A 221 10.89 12.85 34.16
C HIS A 221 9.64 12.26 33.47
N VAL A 222 9.74 11.73 32.25
CA VAL A 222 8.67 10.97 31.58
C VAL A 222 8.77 9.48 31.96
N ILE A 223 9.99 8.97 32.11
CA ILE A 223 10.30 7.60 32.54
C ILE A 223 9.89 7.36 34.01
N ASP A 224 10.11 8.33 34.90
CA ASP A 224 9.73 8.26 36.32
C ASP A 224 8.22 8.06 36.53
N ASN A 225 7.40 8.42 35.54
CA ASN A 225 5.94 8.26 35.55
C ASN A 225 5.46 6.92 34.95
N VAL A 226 6.37 5.96 34.71
CA VAL A 226 6.06 4.66 34.08
C VAL A 226 5.75 3.60 35.13
N GLU A 227 4.47 3.51 35.50
CA GLU A 227 3.93 2.51 36.42
C GLU A 227 3.95 1.07 35.84
N LEU A 228 5.13 0.45 35.78
CA LEU A 228 5.32 -0.95 35.39
C LEU A 228 5.35 -1.87 36.63
N SER A 229 4.24 -1.94 37.34
CA SER A 229 4.08 -2.92 38.43
C SER A 229 4.10 -4.36 37.91
N ASP A 230 4.84 -5.25 38.57
CA ASP A 230 4.85 -6.70 38.34
C ASP A 230 5.19 -7.13 36.88
N ILE A 231 6.25 -6.52 36.31
CA ILE A 231 6.76 -6.78 34.95
C ILE A 231 6.87 -8.26 34.64
N ASP A 232 7.41 -9.05 35.57
CA ASP A 232 7.72 -10.47 35.37
C ASP A 232 6.46 -11.33 35.12
N ASN A 233 5.30 -10.94 35.66
CA ASN A 233 4.01 -11.60 35.36
C ASN A 233 3.31 -11.01 34.12
N GLN A 234 3.61 -9.78 33.70
CA GLN A 234 3.06 -9.20 32.47
C GLN A 234 3.56 -9.93 31.21
N THR A 235 2.72 -9.98 30.16
CA THR A 235 3.18 -10.46 28.85
C THR A 235 4.05 -9.41 28.15
N LEU A 236 5.01 -9.86 27.34
CA LEU A 236 5.89 -8.98 26.58
C LEU A 236 5.11 -7.99 25.67
N ALA A 237 3.92 -8.38 25.18
CA ALA A 237 3.03 -7.48 24.44
C ALA A 237 2.39 -6.38 25.30
N GLN A 238 2.09 -6.63 26.58
CA GLN A 238 1.59 -5.60 27.50
C GLN A 238 2.69 -4.59 27.81
N VAL A 239 3.89 -5.09 28.17
CA VAL A 239 5.07 -4.25 28.41
C VAL A 239 5.39 -3.38 27.19
N HIS A 240 5.51 -3.99 25.99
CA HIS A 240 5.72 -3.24 24.75
C HIS A 240 4.59 -2.22 24.47
N GLN A 241 3.33 -2.54 24.75
CA GLN A 241 2.22 -1.62 24.53
C GLN A 241 2.24 -0.42 25.50
N GLU A 242 2.68 -0.62 26.74
CA GLU A 242 2.81 0.46 27.72
C GLU A 242 4.00 1.37 27.38
N LEU A 243 5.18 0.80 27.14
CA LEU A 243 6.37 1.56 26.68
C LEU A 243 6.05 2.33 25.39
N SER A 244 5.36 1.70 24.43
CA SER A 244 4.90 2.35 23.20
C SER A 244 3.88 3.47 23.47
N ARG A 245 3.04 3.37 24.50
CA ARG A 245 2.11 4.45 24.85
C ARG A 245 2.87 5.64 25.44
N VAL A 246 3.81 5.40 26.34
CA VAL A 246 4.66 6.43 26.98
C VAL A 246 5.48 7.16 25.91
N PHE A 247 6.24 6.41 25.10
CA PHE A 247 7.04 6.94 23.99
C PHE A 247 6.22 7.78 23.02
N LEU A 248 5.05 7.29 22.57
CA LEU A 248 4.20 8.04 21.64
C LEU A 248 3.54 9.26 22.28
N SER A 249 3.15 9.22 23.56
CA SER A 249 2.53 10.37 24.26
C SER A 249 3.52 11.54 24.34
N TRP A 250 4.78 11.24 24.71
CA TRP A 250 5.88 12.21 24.69
C TRP A 250 6.18 12.68 23.26
N ARG A 251 6.51 11.76 22.34
CA ARG A 251 7.06 12.12 21.02
C ARG A 251 6.05 12.81 20.10
N LEU A 252 4.75 12.58 20.31
CA LEU A 252 3.65 13.24 19.58
C LEU A 252 2.98 14.37 20.37
N ASN A 253 3.38 14.63 21.62
CA ASN A 253 2.74 15.59 22.52
C ASN A 253 1.20 15.46 22.56
N CYS A 254 0.70 14.28 22.91
CA CYS A 254 -0.74 13.98 23.02
C CYS A 254 -1.06 13.05 24.19
N ASP A 255 -2.32 13.01 24.62
CA ASP A 255 -2.69 12.30 25.85
C ASP A 255 -2.70 10.76 25.70
N ARG A 256 -2.68 10.04 26.84
CA ARG A 256 -2.66 8.56 26.85
C ARG A 256 -3.87 7.93 26.13
N GLU A 257 -5.03 8.59 26.13
CA GLU A 257 -6.23 8.13 25.42
C GLU A 257 -6.22 8.47 23.92
N GLU A 258 -5.64 9.60 23.52
CA GLU A 258 -5.36 9.92 22.12
C GLU A 258 -4.38 8.93 21.50
N VAL A 259 -3.29 8.61 22.21
CA VAL A 259 -2.35 7.56 21.80
C VAL A 259 -3.04 6.20 21.76
N HIS A 260 -3.91 5.87 22.73
CA HIS A 260 -4.67 4.63 22.73
C HIS A 260 -5.61 4.53 21.50
N LYS A 261 -6.35 5.59 21.17
CA LYS A 261 -7.18 5.68 19.95
C LYS A 261 -6.32 5.53 18.68
N LEU A 262 -5.13 6.13 18.66
CA LEU A 262 -4.16 6.03 17.55
C LEU A 262 -3.62 4.60 17.38
N GLN A 263 -3.20 3.97 18.50
CA GLN A 263 -2.73 2.60 18.56
C GLN A 263 -3.81 1.62 18.07
N GLN A 264 -5.07 1.79 18.48
CA GLN A 264 -6.18 0.96 17.99
C GLN A 264 -6.43 1.18 16.48
N ARG A 265 -6.60 2.44 16.05
CA ARG A 265 -6.98 2.81 14.67
C ARG A 265 -5.96 2.35 13.63
N TYR A 266 -4.67 2.42 13.95
CA TYR A 266 -3.57 2.11 13.03
C TYR A 266 -2.74 0.87 13.41
N LYS A 267 -3.13 0.14 14.47
CA LYS A 267 -2.49 -1.09 14.98
C LYS A 267 -1.01 -0.88 15.35
N LEU A 268 -0.71 0.25 15.97
CA LEU A 268 0.67 0.67 16.30
C LEU A 268 1.27 -0.08 17.49
N ASN A 269 0.45 -0.73 18.33
CA ASN A 269 0.92 -1.48 19.52
C ASN A 269 1.78 -2.74 19.21
N LYS A 270 2.04 -3.02 17.92
CA LYS A 270 2.92 -4.09 17.42
C LYS A 270 4.04 -3.58 16.52
N LYS A 271 4.34 -2.27 16.60
CA LYS A 271 5.33 -1.60 15.78
C LYS A 271 6.49 -1.18 16.68
N SER A 272 7.71 -1.54 16.29
CA SER A 272 8.94 -1.08 16.95
C SER A 272 8.95 0.44 17.12
N MET A 273 9.22 0.87 18.35
CA MET A 273 9.42 2.27 18.73
C MET A 273 10.68 2.83 18.08
N LYS A 274 11.76 2.04 17.94
CA LYS A 274 13.00 2.49 17.26
C LYS A 274 12.78 2.78 15.77
N LEU A 275 11.92 2.01 15.10
CA LEU A 275 11.52 2.33 13.71
C LEU A 275 10.54 3.51 13.65
N GLN A 276 9.62 3.64 14.61
CA GLN A 276 8.74 4.81 14.73
C GLN A 276 9.52 6.11 14.92
N GLN A 277 10.52 6.12 15.80
CA GLN A 277 11.37 7.30 16.05
C GLN A 277 12.14 7.72 14.80
N LYS A 278 12.72 6.77 14.04
CA LYS A 278 13.36 7.06 12.74
C LYS A 278 12.36 7.71 11.78
N VAL A 279 11.20 7.09 11.54
CA VAL A 279 10.17 7.64 10.65
C VAL A 279 9.69 9.02 11.12
N LEU A 280 9.52 9.25 12.42
CA LEU A 280 9.14 10.56 12.97
C LEU A 280 10.19 11.64 12.72
N THR A 281 11.47 11.32 12.93
CA THR A 281 12.60 12.22 12.67
C THR A 281 12.64 12.61 11.19
N GLN A 282 12.47 11.65 10.28
CA GLN A 282 12.39 11.90 8.84
C GLN A 282 11.19 12.78 8.47
N LEU A 283 9.98 12.40 8.91
CA LEU A 283 8.75 13.13 8.61
C LEU A 283 8.82 14.59 9.08
N GLU A 284 9.41 14.84 10.25
CA GLU A 284 9.51 16.17 10.84
C GLU A 284 10.60 17.03 10.19
N HIS A 285 11.83 16.52 10.03
CA HIS A 285 12.98 17.32 9.58
C HIS A 285 13.29 17.23 8.08
N GLU A 286 13.13 16.07 7.46
CA GLU A 286 13.41 15.88 6.02
C GLU A 286 12.19 16.26 5.15
N TRP A 287 10.98 16.00 5.65
CA TRP A 287 9.71 16.18 4.92
C TRP A 287 8.86 17.37 5.39
N ASN A 288 9.22 18.03 6.50
CA ASN A 288 8.49 19.16 7.09
C ASN A 288 7.00 18.88 7.42
N ILE A 289 6.66 17.63 7.75
CA ILE A 289 5.31 17.20 8.11
C ILE A 289 5.15 17.33 9.64
N HIS A 290 4.58 18.45 10.09
CA HIS A 290 4.40 18.75 11.51
C HIS A 290 3.56 17.69 12.27
N ILE A 291 3.85 17.51 13.55
CA ILE A 291 3.22 16.51 14.45
C ILE A 291 1.69 16.43 14.35
N PRO A 292 0.89 17.52 14.32
CA PRO A 292 -0.57 17.41 14.19
C PRO A 292 -1.03 16.75 12.88
N LYS A 293 -0.28 16.94 11.78
CA LYS A 293 -0.54 16.25 10.50
C LYS A 293 -0.17 14.77 10.60
N ILE A 294 0.87 14.41 11.35
CA ILE A 294 1.24 13.00 11.63
C ILE A 294 0.19 12.32 12.50
N GLN A 295 -0.29 12.96 13.57
CA GLN A 295 -1.38 12.44 14.43
C GLN A 295 -2.65 12.11 13.60
N GLN A 296 -3.09 13.05 12.75
CA GLN A 296 -4.21 12.84 11.81
C GLN A 296 -3.98 11.69 10.81
N ASN A 297 -2.71 11.37 10.53
CA ASN A 297 -2.26 10.38 9.55
C ASN A 297 -1.43 9.27 10.19
N GLY A 298 -1.78 8.81 11.40
CA GLY A 298 -0.98 7.88 12.20
C GLY A 298 -0.62 6.53 11.57
N TYR A 299 -1.15 6.21 10.38
CA TYR A 299 -0.64 5.13 9.52
C TYR A 299 0.82 5.35 9.08
N LEU A 300 1.30 6.60 9.03
CA LEU A 300 2.68 6.97 8.73
C LEU A 300 3.67 6.35 9.72
N LEU A 301 3.30 6.29 11.01
CA LEU A 301 4.05 5.64 12.09
C LEU A 301 4.19 4.11 11.89
N GLY A 302 3.54 3.56 10.87
CA GLY A 302 3.67 2.18 10.46
C GLY A 302 4.56 1.95 9.25
N CYS A 303 5.20 2.97 8.67
CA CYS A 303 6.08 2.88 7.49
C CYS A 303 7.47 2.30 7.78
N SER A 304 8.19 1.92 6.71
CA SER A 304 9.63 1.62 6.76
C SER A 304 10.43 2.91 6.54
N PRO A 305 11.37 3.28 7.44
CA PRO A 305 12.19 4.48 7.28
C PRO A 305 13.10 4.40 6.04
N VAL A 306 13.56 3.19 5.69
CA VAL A 306 14.33 2.92 4.47
C VAL A 306 13.51 3.23 3.21
N ASN A 307 12.20 2.96 3.22
CA ASN A 307 11.34 3.34 2.10
C ASN A 307 11.11 4.86 2.04
N VAL A 308 10.94 5.53 3.18
CA VAL A 308 10.79 6.99 3.22
C VAL A 308 12.05 7.68 2.67
N ALA A 309 13.24 7.19 3.02
CA ALA A 309 14.50 7.67 2.47
C ALA A 309 14.60 7.47 0.94
N PHE A 310 14.32 6.27 0.42
CA PHE A 310 14.36 6.03 -1.04
C PHE A 310 13.31 6.79 -1.84
N ILE A 311 12.19 7.23 -1.24
CA ILE A 311 11.27 8.15 -1.93
C ILE A 311 11.92 9.54 -2.07
N ASP A 312 12.68 9.99 -1.08
CA ASP A 312 13.38 11.28 -1.18
C ASP A 312 14.52 11.22 -2.20
N THR A 313 15.40 10.20 -2.11
CA THR A 313 16.60 10.10 -2.96
C THR A 313 16.30 9.68 -4.39
N GLU A 314 15.45 8.68 -4.62
CA GLU A 314 15.26 8.08 -5.94
C GLU A 314 14.12 8.71 -6.73
N VAL A 315 13.02 9.11 -6.07
CA VAL A 315 11.82 9.59 -6.78
C VAL A 315 11.95 11.07 -7.11
N ASN A 316 12.21 11.94 -6.12
CA ASN A 316 12.29 13.42 -6.21
C ASN A 316 11.03 14.15 -6.74
N GLN A 317 10.46 13.70 -7.86
CA GLN A 317 9.29 14.27 -8.54
C GLN A 317 8.38 13.15 -9.07
N ILE A 318 7.10 13.45 -9.30
CA ILE A 318 6.15 12.57 -10.00
C ILE A 318 5.37 13.44 -11.02
N ALA A 319 5.55 13.16 -12.30
CA ALA A 319 5.08 13.97 -13.42
C ALA A 319 5.44 15.46 -13.29
N GLY A 320 6.70 15.72 -12.92
CA GLY A 320 7.29 17.06 -12.78
C GLY A 320 6.95 17.81 -11.48
N VAL A 321 6.01 17.32 -10.67
CA VAL A 321 5.65 17.91 -9.36
C VAL A 321 6.49 17.26 -8.25
N SER A 322 7.01 18.06 -7.31
CA SER A 322 7.89 17.56 -6.24
C SER A 322 7.20 16.53 -5.34
N VAL A 323 7.92 15.45 -5.02
CA VAL A 323 7.42 14.40 -4.12
C VAL A 323 7.14 14.92 -2.70
N LYS A 324 7.88 15.94 -2.23
CA LYS A 324 7.60 16.61 -0.94
C LYS A 324 6.28 17.40 -0.98
N GLU A 325 5.98 18.06 -2.09
CA GLU A 325 4.71 18.77 -2.30
C GLU A 325 3.52 17.77 -2.26
N TYR A 326 3.65 16.63 -2.96
CA TYR A 326 2.66 15.55 -2.87
C TYR A 326 2.52 14.97 -1.45
N ALA A 327 3.61 14.82 -0.69
CA ALA A 327 3.57 14.29 0.67
C ALA A 327 2.84 15.23 1.64
N LEU A 328 3.02 16.55 1.51
CA LEU A 328 2.27 17.55 2.30
C LEU A 328 0.76 17.50 2.01
N MET A 329 0.39 17.38 0.73
CA MET A 329 -1.01 17.25 0.30
C MET A 329 -1.63 15.89 0.68
N THR A 330 -0.95 14.78 0.39
CA THR A 330 -1.38 13.40 0.59
C THR A 330 -0.24 12.56 1.17
N PRO A 331 -0.04 12.56 2.51
CA PRO A 331 1.08 11.85 3.15
C PRO A 331 1.11 10.35 2.87
N ARG A 332 -0.03 9.77 2.47
CA ARG A 332 -0.16 8.36 2.08
C ARG A 332 0.80 7.91 0.97
N ILE A 333 1.34 8.81 0.13
CA ILE A 333 2.36 8.40 -0.84
C ILE A 333 3.59 7.77 -0.17
N LEU A 334 3.93 8.18 1.05
CA LEU A 334 5.07 7.65 1.82
C LEU A 334 4.88 6.19 2.31
N THR A 335 3.66 5.66 2.18
CA THR A 335 3.34 4.24 2.47
C THR A 335 3.62 3.30 1.29
N ILE A 336 3.90 3.85 0.12
CA ILE A 336 3.98 3.13 -1.16
C ILE A 336 5.44 2.77 -1.44
N PRO A 337 5.75 1.56 -1.93
CA PRO A 337 7.13 1.22 -2.32
C PRO A 337 7.67 2.21 -3.35
N TYR A 338 8.87 2.77 -3.13
CA TYR A 338 9.43 3.81 -4.01
C TYR A 338 9.46 3.40 -5.50
N HIS A 339 9.75 2.12 -5.80
CA HIS A 339 9.75 1.59 -7.17
C HIS A 339 8.35 1.61 -7.83
N GLN A 340 7.26 1.54 -7.06
CA GLN A 340 5.91 1.72 -7.59
C GLN A 340 5.62 3.20 -7.89
N LEU A 341 6.20 4.14 -7.13
CA LEU A 341 6.08 5.57 -7.43
C LEU A 341 6.84 5.94 -8.72
N LEU A 342 8.02 5.35 -8.96
CA LEU A 342 8.74 5.47 -10.24
C LEU A 342 7.91 4.93 -11.42
N GLN A 343 7.20 3.81 -11.23
CA GLN A 343 6.29 3.28 -12.25
C GLN A 343 5.06 4.18 -12.44
N VAL A 344 4.47 4.72 -11.37
CA VAL A 344 3.38 5.71 -11.43
C VAL A 344 3.80 6.96 -12.21
N ASP A 345 4.99 7.51 -11.94
CA ASP A 345 5.56 8.62 -12.71
C ASP A 345 5.62 8.28 -14.20
N SER A 346 6.22 7.12 -14.54
CA SER A 346 6.36 6.67 -15.94
C SER A 346 5.01 6.47 -16.67
N VAL A 347 3.90 6.37 -15.95
CA VAL A 347 2.53 6.26 -16.50
C VAL A 347 1.85 7.63 -16.56
N LEU A 348 1.96 8.46 -15.51
CA LEU A 348 1.37 9.81 -15.48
C LEU A 348 2.05 10.76 -16.48
N SER A 349 3.37 10.69 -16.61
CA SER A 349 4.16 11.52 -17.55
C SER A 349 3.77 11.27 -19.02
N LYS A 350 3.23 10.10 -19.36
CA LYS A 350 2.69 9.79 -20.71
C LYS A 350 1.36 10.49 -21.01
N LEU A 351 0.63 10.99 -20.00
CA LEU A 351 -0.64 11.69 -20.19
C LEU A 351 -0.46 13.16 -20.59
N GLN A 352 0.75 13.72 -20.49
CA GLN A 352 1.07 15.12 -20.82
C GLN A 352 0.18 16.15 -20.07
N LEU A 353 -0.24 15.79 -18.85
CA LEU A 353 -1.05 16.65 -17.99
C LEU A 353 -0.22 17.79 -17.40
N SER A 354 -0.84 18.96 -17.21
CA SER A 354 -0.21 20.07 -16.50
C SER A 354 0.06 19.71 -15.03
N GLN A 355 1.10 20.29 -14.44
CA GLN A 355 1.44 20.09 -13.03
C GLN A 355 0.27 20.47 -12.11
N GLU A 356 -0.40 21.59 -12.36
CA GLU A 356 -1.58 22.03 -11.60
C GLU A 356 -2.77 21.06 -11.73
N SER A 357 -2.93 20.39 -12.88
CA SER A 357 -3.92 19.32 -13.04
C SER A 357 -3.67 18.16 -12.07
N LEU A 358 -2.41 17.79 -11.86
CA LEU A 358 -1.99 16.71 -10.96
C LEU A 358 -2.10 17.12 -9.49
N LYS A 359 -1.77 18.37 -9.15
CA LYS A 359 -1.97 18.96 -7.81
C LYS A 359 -3.46 19.05 -7.41
N CYS A 360 -4.38 19.09 -8.37
CA CYS A 360 -5.82 18.97 -8.09
C CYS A 360 -6.24 17.54 -7.65
N LEU A 361 -5.45 16.48 -7.94
CA LEU A 361 -5.76 15.12 -7.50
C LEU A 361 -4.50 14.31 -7.11
N PRO A 362 -3.74 14.74 -6.08
CA PRO A 362 -2.49 14.08 -5.62
C PRO A 362 -2.70 12.63 -5.17
N ARG A 363 -3.95 12.27 -4.88
CA ARG A 363 -4.37 10.90 -4.53
C ARG A 363 -4.28 9.92 -5.71
N ILE A 364 -4.15 10.38 -6.95
CA ILE A 364 -3.94 9.49 -8.11
C ILE A 364 -2.67 8.63 -7.92
N CYS A 365 -1.62 9.20 -7.32
CA CYS A 365 -0.37 8.54 -6.98
C CYS A 365 -0.52 7.44 -5.90
N THR A 366 -1.74 7.19 -5.39
CA THR A 366 -2.05 6.10 -4.45
C THR A 366 -2.70 4.88 -5.09
N LEU A 367 -2.77 4.83 -6.43
CA LEU A 367 -3.15 3.64 -7.21
C LEU A 367 -1.92 2.76 -7.51
N HIS A 368 -2.15 1.46 -7.76
CA HIS A 368 -1.12 0.57 -8.30
C HIS A 368 -0.82 0.94 -9.77
N PRO A 369 0.45 0.88 -10.24
CA PRO A 369 0.81 1.18 -11.63
C PRO A 369 -0.05 0.46 -12.66
N ASP A 370 -0.28 -0.86 -12.51
CA ASP A 370 -1.11 -1.63 -13.45
C ASP A 370 -2.55 -1.11 -13.47
N THR A 371 -3.13 -0.81 -12.31
CA THR A 371 -4.50 -0.27 -12.18
C THR A 371 -4.61 1.14 -12.76
N LEU A 372 -3.53 1.90 -12.75
CA LEU A 372 -3.46 3.22 -13.39
C LEU A 372 -3.43 3.06 -14.92
N GLN A 373 -2.53 2.21 -15.43
CA GLN A 373 -2.35 1.96 -16.87
C GLN A 373 -3.57 1.26 -17.49
N GLU A 374 -4.17 0.27 -16.83
CA GLU A 374 -5.41 -0.42 -17.24
C GLU A 374 -6.54 0.58 -17.51
N ARG A 375 -6.77 1.49 -16.55
CA ARG A 375 -7.86 2.47 -16.63
C ARG A 375 -7.59 3.55 -17.67
N ILE A 376 -6.34 3.96 -17.84
CA ILE A 376 -5.92 4.86 -18.94
C ILE A 376 -6.22 4.18 -20.29
N ASN A 377 -5.81 2.93 -20.47
CA ASN A 377 -6.05 2.18 -21.70
C ASN A 377 -7.55 2.03 -21.99
N HIS A 378 -8.38 1.70 -20.99
CA HIS A 378 -9.83 1.59 -21.16
C HIS A 378 -10.52 2.93 -21.45
N LEU A 379 -10.04 4.05 -20.90
CA LEU A 379 -10.57 5.39 -21.23
C LEU A 379 -10.13 5.83 -22.63
N GLN A 380 -8.91 5.51 -23.06
CA GLN A 380 -8.42 5.80 -24.42
C GLN A 380 -9.14 5.01 -25.53
N GLN A 381 -9.83 3.92 -25.20
CA GLN A 381 -10.70 3.17 -26.14
C GLN A 381 -12.03 3.88 -26.44
N ILE A 382 -12.36 4.96 -25.73
CA ILE A 382 -13.62 5.68 -25.83
C ILE A 382 -13.33 7.02 -26.53
N PRO A 383 -13.80 7.25 -27.77
CA PRO A 383 -13.43 8.43 -28.58
C PRO A 383 -13.65 9.77 -27.87
N GLU A 384 -14.72 9.87 -27.08
CA GLU A 384 -15.07 11.06 -26.28
C GLU A 384 -13.97 11.46 -25.30
N PHE A 385 -13.23 10.49 -24.77
CA PHE A 385 -12.16 10.73 -23.81
C PHE A 385 -10.81 11.06 -24.44
N VAL A 386 -10.63 10.85 -25.75
CA VAL A 386 -9.41 11.25 -26.48
C VAL A 386 -9.26 12.78 -26.47
N ALA A 387 -10.35 13.51 -26.70
CA ALA A 387 -10.38 14.98 -26.61
C ALA A 387 -10.13 15.52 -25.19
N LEU A 388 -10.18 14.66 -24.18
CA LEU A 388 -10.07 14.99 -22.76
C LEU A 388 -8.76 14.50 -22.12
N GLN A 389 -7.85 13.87 -22.89
CA GLN A 389 -6.64 13.23 -22.36
C GLN A 389 -5.74 14.18 -21.53
N SER A 390 -5.64 15.45 -21.93
CA SER A 390 -4.89 16.50 -21.23
C SER A 390 -5.71 17.29 -20.19
N HIS A 391 -6.98 16.96 -20.00
CA HIS A 391 -7.89 17.72 -19.12
C HIS A 391 -7.84 17.18 -17.67
N PRO A 392 -7.75 18.03 -16.61
CA PRO A 392 -7.62 17.58 -15.22
C PRO A 392 -8.69 16.58 -14.74
N ARG A 393 -9.93 16.67 -15.25
CA ARG A 393 -11.01 15.70 -14.94
C ARG A 393 -10.68 14.25 -15.34
N MET A 394 -9.77 14.04 -16.30
CA MET A 394 -9.29 12.70 -16.68
C MET A 394 -8.71 11.95 -15.46
N LEU A 395 -7.99 12.64 -14.58
CA LEU A 395 -7.48 12.05 -13.34
C LEU A 395 -8.61 11.59 -12.41
N GLN A 396 -9.73 12.32 -12.36
CA GLN A 396 -10.88 11.94 -11.53
C GLN A 396 -11.56 10.67 -12.08
N LEU A 397 -11.74 10.58 -13.41
CA LEU A 397 -12.22 9.38 -14.09
C LEU A 397 -11.32 8.17 -13.78
N ILE A 398 -10.00 8.32 -13.98
CA ILE A 398 -9.02 7.27 -13.68
C ILE A 398 -9.06 6.88 -12.20
N TYR A 399 -9.20 7.81 -11.26
CA TYR A 399 -9.25 7.50 -9.82
C TYR A 399 -10.56 6.80 -9.41
N TYR A 400 -11.71 7.30 -9.87
CA TYR A 400 -13.03 6.86 -9.42
C TYR A 400 -13.67 5.73 -10.23
N HIS A 401 -13.03 5.24 -11.30
CA HIS A 401 -13.43 4.08 -12.12
C HIS A 401 -13.91 2.82 -11.35
N LYS A 402 -13.49 2.61 -10.09
CA LYS A 402 -13.98 1.48 -9.25
C LYS A 402 -15.30 1.76 -8.52
N LYS A 403 -15.67 3.03 -8.34
CA LYS A 403 -17.00 3.44 -7.84
C LYS A 403 -18.00 3.60 -8.97
N THR A 404 -17.55 4.15 -10.10
CA THR A 404 -18.37 4.38 -11.28
C THR A 404 -17.74 3.61 -12.42
N THR A 405 -18.40 2.51 -12.81
CA THR A 405 -17.94 1.67 -13.93
C THR A 405 -17.93 2.48 -15.23
N ILE A 406 -17.05 2.13 -16.17
CA ILE A 406 -17.13 2.65 -17.53
C ILE A 406 -18.50 2.39 -18.17
N VAL A 407 -19.16 1.28 -17.80
CA VAL A 407 -20.54 0.98 -18.21
C VAL A 407 -21.53 2.07 -17.75
N ASN A 408 -21.40 2.58 -16.52
CA ASN A 408 -22.23 3.69 -16.04
C ASN A 408 -21.89 4.97 -16.80
N VAL A 409 -20.60 5.28 -17.00
CA VAL A 409 -20.15 6.46 -17.77
C VAL A 409 -20.71 6.44 -19.21
N GLN A 410 -20.58 5.31 -19.91
CA GLN A 410 -21.13 5.10 -21.25
C GLN A 410 -22.66 5.19 -21.27
N ARG A 411 -23.35 4.58 -20.29
CA ARG A 411 -24.81 4.65 -20.16
C ARG A 411 -25.29 6.09 -19.89
N ASN A 412 -24.52 6.86 -19.11
CA ASN A 412 -24.79 8.26 -18.83
C ASN A 412 -24.60 9.13 -20.08
N LEU A 413 -23.48 8.99 -20.79
CA LEU A 413 -23.23 9.65 -22.08
C LEU A 413 -24.33 9.35 -23.12
N VAL A 414 -24.69 8.07 -23.29
CA VAL A 414 -25.78 7.64 -24.19
C VAL A 414 -27.14 8.21 -23.77
N THR A 415 -27.42 8.31 -22.47
CA THR A 415 -28.66 8.90 -21.95
C THR A 415 -28.72 10.40 -22.23
N LEU A 416 -27.62 11.13 -21.96
CA LEU A 416 -27.53 12.56 -22.20
C LEU A 416 -27.61 12.91 -23.70
N ARG A 417 -26.93 12.16 -24.58
CA ARG A 417 -27.08 12.31 -26.04
C ARG A 417 -28.52 12.04 -26.51
N LYS A 418 -29.19 11.00 -25.99
CA LYS A 418 -30.61 10.73 -26.30
C LYS A 418 -31.56 11.82 -25.84
N LEU A 419 -31.19 12.57 -24.80
CA LEU A 419 -31.91 13.77 -24.35
C LEU A 419 -31.53 15.03 -25.14
N GLY A 420 -30.57 14.95 -26.07
CA GLY A 420 -30.16 16.06 -26.93
C GLY A 420 -29.31 17.11 -26.21
N PHE A 421 -28.38 16.69 -25.36
CA PHE A 421 -27.24 17.52 -24.95
C PHE A 421 -26.10 17.40 -25.97
N THR A 422 -25.36 18.48 -26.21
CA THR A 422 -24.27 18.54 -27.21
C THR A 422 -22.93 18.06 -26.65
N GLU A 423 -21.94 17.79 -27.51
CA GLU A 423 -20.61 17.36 -27.07
C GLU A 423 -19.91 18.43 -26.22
N GLU A 424 -20.11 19.72 -26.54
CA GLU A 424 -19.56 20.84 -25.76
C GLU A 424 -20.16 20.88 -24.34
N GLN A 425 -21.47 20.60 -24.20
CA GLN A 425 -22.13 20.47 -22.91
C GLN A 425 -21.63 19.26 -22.12
N LEU A 426 -21.44 18.11 -22.79
CA LEU A 426 -20.90 16.89 -22.19
C LEU A 426 -19.47 17.09 -21.68
N VAL A 427 -18.63 17.82 -22.41
CA VAL A 427 -17.27 18.22 -21.98
C VAL A 427 -17.33 19.21 -20.81
N ALA A 428 -18.17 20.25 -20.91
CA ALA A 428 -18.29 21.28 -19.88
C ALA A 428 -18.81 20.74 -18.54
N GLY A 429 -19.76 19.80 -18.56
CA GLY A 429 -20.36 19.17 -17.38
C GLY A 429 -19.93 17.73 -17.12
N LEU A 430 -18.75 17.32 -17.60
CA LEU A 430 -18.30 15.93 -17.61
C LEU A 430 -18.46 15.19 -16.28
N ASP A 431 -18.27 15.85 -15.14
CA ASP A 431 -18.35 15.23 -13.81
C ASP A 431 -19.74 14.60 -13.52
N VAL A 432 -20.79 15.05 -14.21
CA VAL A 432 -22.14 14.45 -14.18
C VAL A 432 -22.11 12.96 -14.57
N VAL A 433 -21.26 12.56 -15.50
CA VAL A 433 -21.19 11.15 -15.94
C VAL A 433 -20.57 10.23 -14.89
N LEU A 434 -19.96 10.78 -13.84
CA LEU A 434 -19.39 10.04 -12.72
C LEU A 434 -20.44 9.55 -11.71
N TYR A 435 -21.70 9.96 -11.82
CA TYR A 435 -22.78 9.55 -10.90
C TYR A 435 -23.46 8.25 -11.34
N SER A 436 -24.30 7.67 -10.48
CA SER A 436 -25.08 6.49 -10.87
C SER A 436 -26.14 6.86 -11.93
N PRO A 437 -26.42 6.00 -12.92
CA PRO A 437 -27.41 6.29 -13.96
C PRO A 437 -28.81 6.59 -13.44
N GLU A 438 -29.16 6.03 -12.28
CA GLU A 438 -30.44 6.19 -11.60
C GLU A 438 -30.56 7.61 -11.03
N LEU A 439 -29.58 8.03 -10.22
CA LEU A 439 -29.53 9.40 -9.68
C LEU A 439 -29.42 10.46 -10.79
N LEU A 440 -28.73 10.15 -11.89
CA LEU A 440 -28.67 11.02 -13.06
C LEU A 440 -30.05 11.15 -13.73
N ALA A 441 -30.74 10.04 -13.98
CA ALA A 441 -32.08 10.05 -14.58
C ALA A 441 -33.09 10.79 -13.70
N ASP A 442 -33.08 10.56 -12.38
CA ASP A 442 -33.95 11.24 -11.42
C ASP A 442 -33.73 12.77 -11.43
N GLN A 443 -32.48 13.22 -11.41
CA GLN A 443 -32.18 14.66 -11.42
C GLN A 443 -32.44 15.30 -12.79
N LEU A 444 -32.25 14.59 -13.89
CA LEU A 444 -32.67 15.04 -15.23
C LEU A 444 -34.19 15.16 -15.37
N ALA A 445 -34.97 14.25 -14.79
CA ALA A 445 -36.43 14.33 -14.78
C ALA A 445 -36.97 15.48 -13.90
N GLN A 446 -36.26 15.80 -12.82
CA GLN A 446 -36.57 16.94 -11.94
C GLN A 446 -36.11 18.29 -12.51
N LEU A 447 -35.07 18.33 -13.35
CA LEU A 447 -34.46 19.57 -13.83
C LEU A 447 -35.46 20.54 -14.48
N PRO A 448 -36.35 20.13 -15.42
CA PRO A 448 -37.33 21.03 -16.04
C PRO A 448 -38.43 21.55 -15.10
N GLN A 449 -38.51 21.03 -13.87
CA GLN A 449 -39.50 21.43 -12.86
C GLN A 449 -38.92 22.43 -11.85
N ARG A 450 -37.59 22.59 -11.80
CA ARG A 450 -36.92 23.49 -10.84
C ARG A 450 -37.15 24.95 -11.26
N PRO A 451 -37.60 25.85 -10.35
CA PRO A 451 -37.81 27.26 -10.68
C PRO A 451 -36.54 28.00 -11.15
N GLN A 452 -35.36 27.56 -10.68
CA GLN A 452 -34.07 28.21 -10.94
C GLN A 452 -33.57 28.07 -12.39
N VAL A 453 -34.19 27.22 -13.21
CA VAL A 453 -33.79 26.97 -14.60
C VAL A 453 -34.91 27.29 -15.60
N GLN A 454 -35.88 28.11 -15.21
CA GLN A 454 -36.97 28.52 -16.09
C GLN A 454 -36.63 29.77 -16.91
N PRO A 455 -37.03 29.84 -18.20
CA PRO A 455 -37.67 28.77 -18.97
C PRO A 455 -36.66 27.71 -19.42
N PHE A 456 -36.96 26.43 -19.14
CA PHE A 456 -36.01 25.33 -19.39
C PHE A 456 -35.58 25.18 -20.85
N SER A 457 -36.41 25.63 -21.81
CA SER A 457 -36.06 25.63 -23.24
C SER A 457 -34.85 26.51 -23.58
N LEU A 458 -34.71 27.67 -22.93
CA LEU A 458 -33.52 28.52 -23.09
C LEU A 458 -32.35 27.96 -22.29
N PHE A 459 -32.59 27.51 -21.06
CA PHE A 459 -31.54 27.01 -20.18
C PHE A 459 -30.89 25.72 -20.70
N LYS A 460 -31.64 24.87 -21.41
CA LYS A 460 -31.10 23.65 -22.04
C LYS A 460 -30.06 23.96 -23.13
N SER A 461 -30.05 25.15 -23.70
CA SER A 461 -29.08 25.58 -24.71
C SER A 461 -27.78 26.14 -24.10
N ASP A 462 -27.70 26.35 -22.78
CA ASP A 462 -26.48 26.86 -22.12
C ASP A 462 -25.40 25.77 -22.07
N ILE A 463 -24.14 26.11 -22.35
CA ILE A 463 -23.01 25.17 -22.29
C ILE A 463 -22.81 24.59 -20.87
N ASN A 464 -23.22 25.32 -19.83
CA ASN A 464 -23.07 24.98 -18.42
C ASN A 464 -24.29 24.27 -17.82
N VAL A 465 -25.32 23.94 -18.61
CA VAL A 465 -26.55 23.27 -18.11
C VAL A 465 -26.26 22.03 -17.27
N LEU A 466 -25.23 21.25 -17.64
CA LEU A 466 -24.80 20.06 -16.91
C LEU A 466 -24.00 20.38 -15.64
N GLN A 467 -23.33 21.53 -15.55
CA GLN A 467 -22.74 21.98 -14.26
C GLN A 467 -23.83 22.40 -13.25
N MET A 468 -24.93 22.97 -13.73
CA MET A 468 -26.09 23.26 -12.86
C MET A 468 -26.76 21.97 -12.35
N LEU A 469 -26.83 20.94 -13.21
CA LEU A 469 -27.27 19.60 -12.82
C LEU A 469 -26.34 18.98 -11.77
N LEU A 470 -25.02 19.05 -11.95
CA LEU A 470 -24.01 18.61 -10.98
C LEU A 470 -24.22 19.27 -9.60
N TYR A 471 -24.36 20.60 -9.56
CA TYR A 471 -24.65 21.33 -8.32
C TYR A 471 -25.91 20.82 -7.62
N PHE A 472 -26.98 20.51 -8.36
CA PHE A 472 -28.19 19.93 -7.78
C PHE A 472 -27.99 18.49 -7.26
N MET A 473 -27.16 17.68 -7.93
CA MET A 473 -26.81 16.34 -7.47
C MET A 473 -26.01 16.40 -6.15
N GLU A 474 -24.98 17.23 -6.08
CA GLU A 474 -24.14 17.38 -4.87
C GLU A 474 -24.90 18.00 -3.70
N LYS A 475 -25.74 19.00 -3.96
CA LYS A 475 -26.61 19.61 -2.94
C LYS A 475 -27.60 18.60 -2.36
N ASN A 476 -28.24 17.79 -3.20
CA ASN A 476 -29.17 16.75 -2.73
C ASN A 476 -28.46 15.66 -1.93
N VAL A 477 -27.26 15.20 -2.35
CA VAL A 477 -26.46 14.21 -1.61
C VAL A 477 -26.00 14.74 -0.24
N SER A 478 -25.75 16.04 -0.13
CA SER A 478 -25.33 16.68 1.13
C SER A 478 -26.47 16.85 2.15
N VAL A 479 -27.74 16.67 1.75
CA VAL A 479 -28.92 16.70 2.63
C VAL A 479 -29.28 15.29 3.16
N MET A 480 -28.68 14.23 2.59
CA MET A 480 -28.88 12.84 2.99
C MET A 480 -27.75 12.28 3.89
N ARG A 481 -26.91 13.16 4.48
CA ARG A 481 -25.78 12.81 5.35
C ARG A 481 -25.84 13.58 6.66
#